data_AF-A0A924RXX2-F1
#
_entry.id   AF-A0A924RXX2-F1
#
_cell.length_a   1.000
_cell.length_b   1.000
_cell.length_c   1.000
_cell.angle_alpha   90.00
_cell.angle_beta   90.00
_cell.angle_gamma   90.00
#
_symmetry.space_group_name_H-M   'P 1'
#
loop_
_entity.id
_entity.type
_entity.pdbx_description
1 polymer ?
#
loop_
_entity_poly.entity_id
_entity_poly.type
_entity_poly.pdbx_seq_one_letter_code
_entity_poly.pdbx_strand_id
1 'polypeptide(L)' 'FNPILLLNTRDFYTPLQSFLQHVIDEKFLNPEHAQMWSLVDAPEQVLPAVAATPAWREDARDYAIVR' A
#
# COMPACT_ATOMS: atom_id res chain seq x y z
N PHE A 1 11.06 -7.66 2.25
CA PHE A 1 9.65 -7.35 2.50
C PHE A 1 8.89 -7.63 1.22
N ASN A 2 7.70 -8.22 1.29
CA ASN A 2 6.89 -8.53 0.10
C ASN A 2 5.85 -7.40 -0.11
N PRO A 3 5.53 -7.03 -1.36
CA PRO A 3 4.57 -5.97 -1.64
C PRO A 3 3.16 -6.36 -1.21
N ILE A 4 2.41 -5.42 -0.63
CA ILE A 4 0.99 -5.60 -0.29
C ILE A 4 0.15 -5.05 -1.44
N LEU A 5 -0.68 -5.90 -2.06
CA LEU A 5 -1.62 -5.45 -3.09
C LEU A 5 -3.06 -5.64 -2.62
N LEU A 6 -3.88 -4.62 -2.85
CA LEU A 6 -5.31 -4.62 -2.60
C LEU A 6 -6.06 -4.67 -3.93
N LEU A 7 -6.77 -5.76 -4.20
CA LEU A 7 -7.60 -5.91 -5.38
C LEU A 7 -8.96 -5.25 -5.15
N ASN A 8 -9.13 -4.04 -5.66
CA ASN A 8 -10.30 -3.18 -5.51
C ASN A 8 -11.41 -3.46 -6.52
N THR A 9 -11.74 -4.74 -6.72
CA THR A 9 -12.83 -5.13 -7.63
C THR A 9 -14.15 -4.47 -7.20
N ARG A 10 -14.76 -3.69 -8.10
CA ARG A 10 -16.01 -2.95 -7.84
C ARG A 10 -15.94 -2.07 -6.60
N ASP A 11 -14.81 -1.38 -6.40
CA ASP A 11 -14.62 -0.40 -5.33
C ASP A 11 -14.71 -0.96 -3.91
N PHE A 12 -14.53 -2.28 -3.73
CA PHE A 12 -14.66 -2.93 -2.44
C PHE A 12 -13.74 -2.36 -1.35
N TYR A 13 -12.49 -2.04 -1.70
CA TYR A 13 -11.49 -1.47 -0.80
C TYR A 13 -11.43 0.06 -0.83
N THR A 14 -12.22 0.73 -1.66
CA THR A 14 -12.29 2.21 -1.71
C THR A 14 -12.58 2.83 -0.32
N PRO A 15 -13.48 2.28 0.52
CA PRO A 15 -13.68 2.79 1.87
C PRO A 15 -12.44 2.61 2.78
N LEU A 16 -11.73 1.48 2.65
CA LEU A 16 -10.50 1.23 3.41
C LEU A 16 -9.40 2.20 2.98
N GLN A 17 -9.21 2.42 1.68
CA GLN A 17 -8.21 3.35 1.17
C GLN A 17 -8.48 4.78 1.67
N SER A 18 -9.74 5.20 1.67
CA SER A 18 -10.14 6.50 2.24
C SER A 18 -9.82 6.60 3.73
N PHE A 19 -10.06 5.52 4.49
CA PHE A 19 -9.73 5.48 5.91
C PHE A 19 -8.22 5.55 6.16
N LEU A 20 -7.42 4.80 5.40
CA LEU A 20 -5.96 4.84 5.52
C LEU A 20 -5.40 6.22 5.18
N GLN A 21 -5.97 6.91 4.18
CA GLN A 21 -5.61 8.29 3.89
C GLN A 21 -5.94 9.22 5.06
N HIS A 22 -7.12 9.09 5.66
CA HIS A 22 -7.49 9.88 6.83
C HIS A 22 -6.53 9.65 8.02
N VAL A 23 -6.13 8.41 8.27
CA VAL A 23 -5.15 8.07 9.32
C VAL A 23 -3.78 8.74 9.07
N ILE A 24 -3.36 8.85 7.80
CA ILE A 24 -2.14 9.58 7.42
C ILE A 24 -2.31 11.09 7.61
N ASP A 25 -3.44 11.65 7.19
CA ASP A 25 -3.74 13.08 7.31
C ASP A 25 -3.75 13.53 8.78
N GLU A 26 -4.27 12.67 9.67
CA GLU A 26 -4.27 12.85 11.12
C GLU A 26 -2.93 12.51 11.79
N LYS A 27 -1.88 12.22 11.00
CA LYS A 27 -0.50 11.92 11.44
C LYS A 27 -0.38 10.70 12.35
N PHE A 28 -1.35 9.79 12.33
CA PHE A 28 -1.24 8.49 12.99
C PHE A 28 -0.36 7.52 12.18
N LEU A 29 -0.14 7.78 10.89
CA LEU A 29 0.81 7.09 10.03
C LEU A 29 1.63 8.10 9.21
N ASN A 30 2.92 7.83 9.02
CA ASN A 30 3.76 8.65 8.13
C ASN A 30 3.35 8.38 6.66
N PRO A 31 3.21 9.42 5.80
CA PRO A 31 2.94 9.26 4.37
C PRO A 31 3.79 8.23 3.63
N GLU A 32 5.02 7.97 4.06
CA GLU A 32 5.88 6.92 3.49
C GLU A 32 5.27 5.52 3.61
N HIS A 33 4.41 5.29 4.61
CA HIS A 33 3.69 4.02 4.78
C HIS A 33 2.62 3.81 3.69
N ALA A 34 2.13 4.87 3.05
CA ALA A 34 1.20 4.72 1.92
C ALA A 34 1.83 3.97 0.75
N GLN A 35 3.16 3.94 0.67
CA GLN A 35 3.90 3.20 -0.35
C GLN A 35 3.94 1.69 -0.05
N MET A 36 3.56 1.25 1.16
CA MET A 36 3.53 -0.16 1.58
C MET A 36 2.52 -1.00 0.80
N TRP A 37 1.43 -0.36 0.37
CA TRP A 37 0.38 -1.04 -0.37
C TRP A 37 0.07 -0.35 -1.70
N SER A 38 -0.51 -1.11 -2.63
CA SER A 38 -0.98 -0.59 -3.92
C SER A 38 -2.37 -1.14 -4.21
N LEU A 39 -3.22 -0.33 -4.84
CA LEU A 39 -4.54 -0.75 -5.32
C LEU A 39 -4.46 -1.15 -6.78
N VAL A 40 -5.16 -2.24 -7.13
CA VAL A 40 -5.39 -2.68 -8.51
C VAL A 40 -6.88 -2.98 -8.67
N ASP A 41 -7.49 -2.61 -9.80
CA ASP A 41 -8.94 -2.71 -9.98
C ASP A 41 -9.38 -4.05 -10.57
N ALA A 42 -8.47 -4.74 -11.26
CA ALA A 42 -8.73 -5.98 -11.97
C ALA A 42 -7.71 -7.08 -11.61
N PRO A 43 -8.13 -8.36 -11.50
CA PRO A 43 -7.24 -9.47 -11.17
C PRO A 43 -6.04 -9.59 -12.13
N GLU A 44 -6.23 -9.27 -13.40
CA GLU A 44 -5.20 -9.36 -14.45
C GLU A 44 -4.06 -8.37 -14.20
N GLN A 45 -4.30 -7.32 -13.42
CA GLN A 45 -3.30 -6.30 -13.05
C GLN A 45 -2.44 -6.73 -11.85
N VAL A 46 -2.83 -7.77 -11.11
CA VAL A 46 -2.12 -8.21 -9.89
C VAL A 46 -0.70 -8.68 -10.21
N LEU A 47 -0.53 -9.62 -11.14
CA LEU A 47 0.79 -10.16 -11.48
C LEU A 47 1.72 -9.11 -12.10
N PRO A 48 1.27 -8.27 -13.05
CA PRO A 48 2.05 -7.14 -13.53
C PRO A 48 2.48 -6.17 -12.42
N ALA A 49 1.57 -5.84 -11.50
CA ALA A 49 1.87 -4.92 -10.40
C ALA A 49 2.89 -5.53 -9.41
N VAL A 50 2.79 -6.83 -9.10
CA VAL A 50 3.79 -7.53 -8.29
C VAL A 50 5.17 -7.53 -8.98
N ALA A 51 5.22 -7.81 -10.28
CA ALA A 51 6.47 -7.84 -11.04
C ALA A 51 7.10 -6.44 -11.22
N ALA A 52 6.27 -5.41 -11.32
CA ALA A 52 6.71 -4.01 -11.46
C ALA A 52 7.11 -3.38 -10.11
N THR A 53 6.67 -3.96 -8.98
CA THR A 53 7.03 -3.43 -7.68
C THR A 53 8.50 -3.76 -7.40
N PRO A 54 9.39 -2.75 -7.28
CA PRO A 54 10.78 -3.01 -6.93
C PRO A 54 10.83 -3.75 -5.60
N ALA A 55 11.76 -4.70 -5.47
CA ALA A 55 12.02 -5.37 -4.21
C ALA A 55 12.22 -4.29 -3.14
N TRP A 56 11.32 -4.28 -2.15
CA TRP A 56 11.37 -3.32 -1.06
C TRP A 56 12.79 -3.32 -0.50
N ARG A 57 13.46 -2.16 -0.58
CA ARG A 57 14.81 -1.98 -0.05
C ARG A 57 14.82 -2.46 1.41
N GLU A 58 15.88 -3.15 1.80
CA GLU A 58 15.99 -3.76 3.14
C GLU A 58 15.83 -2.75 4.28
N ASP A 59 16.05 -1.46 4.00
CA ASP A 59 15.86 -0.30 4.87
C ASP A 59 14.40 0.08 5.12
N ALA A 60 13.44 -0.36 4.30
CA ALA A 60 12.01 -0.05 4.47
C ALA A 60 11.43 -0.59 5.78
N ARG A 61 12.12 -1.56 6.41
CA ARG A 61 11.84 -2.01 7.78
C ARG A 61 12.05 -0.93 8.83
N ASP A 62 13.02 -0.04 8.62
CA ASP A 62 13.34 1.05 9.55
C ASP A 62 12.30 2.18 9.44
N TYR A 63 11.70 2.38 8.27
CA TYR A 63 10.66 3.39 8.03
C TYR A 63 9.31 3.04 8.66
N ALA A 64 9.06 1.75 8.91
CA ALA A 64 7.87 1.27 9.61
C ALA A 64 7.97 1.36 11.15
N ILE A 65 9.15 1.74 11.67
CA ILE A 65 9.37 1.90 13.10
C ILE A 65 9.13 3.37 13.46
N VAL A 66 8.08 3.62 14.23
CA VAL A 66 7.88 4.90 14.91
C VAL A 66 9.07 5.11 15.85
N ARG A 67 9.87 6.15 15.61
CA ARG A 67 10.86 6.65 16.57
C ARG A 67 10.31 7.85 17.33
#